data_AF-A0A970LDY1-F1
#
_entry.id   AF-A0A970LDY1-F1
#
_cell.length_a   1.000
_cell.length_b   1.000
_cell.length_c   1.000
_cell.angle_alpha   90.00
_cell.angle_beta   90.00
_cell.angle_gamma   90.00
#
_symmetry.space_group_name_H-M   'P 1'
#
loop_
_entity.id
_entity.type
_entity.pdbx_description
1 polymer ?
#
loop_
_entity_poly.entity_id
_entity_poly.type
_entity_poly.pdbx_seq_one_letter_code
_entity_poly.pdbx_strand_id
1 'polypeptide(L)'
;MNLHLLQQRIREIGDPIVLGFEQKVGEAACGLLGWVRQDQELRLVALVWEATADACQEESPGVEDPEGGPSAGWRHRERMLHHLRQERHNPLQHAVEVSLDDRILPVREVTSTRLNPLDWESTALLTLFLRAGWNPERLASAAYDQLVWTSLTLEGTEELPTAALQASRVAFAIRGGGVEHPVGLQMRLAVGEAGEEGSLPPRVTFPDAKPGEDHWMQIERVVLFDPWAQVEEVVSSPAWAERMTPAEREETRSRLLASIAEHCPRGMRIPVIEYECEEGISCRFHALSYLDAIPEPSGNGGAFGIIAGASRETGRSGARLRSSAIETPVPEGTATIEVELFSYRQEMKETRIDFYR
;
A
#
# COMPACT_ATOMS: atom_id res chain seq x y z
N MET A 1 7.87 -23.19 -21.73
CA MET A 1 7.79 -24.26 -20.72
C MET A 1 7.69 -25.62 -21.44
N ASN A 2 8.51 -26.61 -21.10
CA ASN A 2 8.40 -27.95 -21.69
C ASN A 2 7.53 -28.86 -20.80
N LEU A 3 6.99 -29.95 -21.36
CA LEU A 3 6.07 -30.84 -20.64
C LEU A 3 6.69 -31.52 -19.42
N HIS A 4 8.01 -31.76 -19.45
CA HIS A 4 8.72 -32.36 -18.32
C HIS A 4 8.76 -31.44 -17.10
N LEU A 5 9.10 -30.16 -17.30
CA LEU A 5 9.11 -29.16 -16.24
C LEU A 5 7.71 -28.92 -15.67
N LEU A 6 6.69 -28.92 -16.53
CA LEU A 6 5.29 -28.81 -16.10
C LEU A 6 4.87 -30.02 -15.23
N GLN A 7 5.20 -31.24 -15.65
CA GLN A 7 4.93 -32.45 -14.87
C GLN A 7 5.65 -32.44 -13.52
N GLN A 8 6.89 -31.98 -13.48
CA GLN A 8 7.64 -31.84 -12.25
C GLN A 8 6.97 -30.84 -11.30
N ARG A 9 6.64 -29.64 -11.78
CA ARG A 9 5.96 -28.62 -10.97
C ARG A 9 4.61 -29.10 -10.42
N ILE A 10 3.79 -29.76 -11.24
CA ILE A 10 2.51 -30.32 -10.79
C ILE A 10 2.72 -31.36 -9.67
N ARG A 11 3.77 -32.18 -9.75
CA ARG A 11 4.09 -33.14 -8.68
C ARG A 11 4.57 -32.46 -7.40
N GLU A 12 5.30 -31.36 -7.51
CA GLU A 12 5.81 -30.59 -6.36
C GLU A 12 4.68 -29.87 -5.60
N ILE A 13 3.63 -29.44 -6.31
CA ILE A 13 2.43 -28.81 -5.72
C ILE A 13 1.64 -29.80 -4.84
N GLY A 14 1.58 -31.07 -5.23
CA GLY A 14 0.84 -32.11 -4.51
C GLY A 14 -0.68 -31.93 -4.53
N ASP A 15 -1.39 -32.73 -3.73
CA ASP A 15 -2.85 -32.62 -3.57
C ASP A 15 -3.20 -31.54 -2.53
N PRO A 16 -4.12 -30.61 -2.85
CA PRO A 16 -4.52 -29.58 -1.91
C PRO A 16 -5.41 -30.16 -0.79
N ILE A 17 -5.34 -29.54 0.38
CA ILE A 17 -6.24 -29.82 1.50
C ILE A 17 -7.38 -28.80 1.45
N VAL A 18 -8.56 -29.23 1.02
CA VAL A 18 -9.72 -28.35 0.86
C VAL A 18 -10.35 -28.03 2.22
N LEU A 19 -10.52 -26.73 2.50
CA LEU A 19 -11.34 -26.20 3.58
C LEU A 19 -12.72 -25.80 3.05
N GLY A 20 -12.74 -25.03 1.97
CA GLY A 20 -13.95 -24.67 1.22
C GLY A 20 -14.94 -23.78 1.96
N PHE A 21 -14.47 -22.88 2.82
CA PHE A 21 -15.35 -21.92 3.49
C PHE A 21 -15.66 -20.74 2.58
N GLU A 22 -16.90 -20.26 2.57
CA GLU A 22 -17.26 -19.06 1.82
C GLU A 22 -18.16 -18.12 2.62
N GLN A 23 -17.81 -16.85 2.65
CA GLN A 23 -18.62 -15.83 3.32
C GLN A 23 -18.46 -14.45 2.71
N LYS A 24 -19.27 -13.51 3.19
CA LYS A 24 -19.12 -12.10 2.87
C LYS A 24 -18.37 -11.40 4.00
N VAL A 25 -17.33 -10.64 3.66
CA VAL A 25 -16.57 -9.80 4.59
C VAL A 25 -16.65 -8.36 4.09
N GLY A 26 -17.38 -7.50 4.80
CA GLY A 26 -17.71 -6.17 4.27
C GLY A 26 -18.54 -6.31 3.00
N GLU A 27 -18.08 -5.73 1.88
CA GLU A 27 -18.70 -5.88 0.56
C GLU A 27 -18.14 -7.05 -0.26
N ALA A 28 -16.98 -7.58 0.11
CA ALA A 28 -16.29 -8.63 -0.64
C ALA A 28 -16.83 -10.04 -0.31
N ALA A 29 -17.02 -10.85 -1.35
CA ALA A 29 -17.15 -12.30 -1.25
C ALA A 29 -15.75 -12.92 -1.10
N CYS A 30 -15.58 -13.73 -0.06
CA CYS A 30 -14.32 -14.39 0.27
C CYS A 30 -14.53 -15.90 0.34
N GLY A 31 -13.77 -16.65 -0.46
CA GLY A 31 -13.68 -18.10 -0.41
C GLY A 31 -12.33 -18.53 0.14
N LEU A 32 -12.29 -19.16 1.31
CA LEU A 32 -11.09 -19.79 1.86
C LEU A 32 -10.98 -21.22 1.30
N LEU A 33 -10.16 -21.38 0.27
CA LEU A 33 -10.04 -22.63 -0.50
C LEU A 33 -9.43 -23.73 0.36
N GLY A 34 -8.30 -23.44 1.02
CA GLY A 34 -7.57 -24.39 1.84
C GLY A 34 -6.07 -24.31 1.62
N TRP A 35 -5.38 -25.44 1.79
CA TRP A 35 -3.91 -25.49 1.79
C TRP A 35 -3.36 -26.10 0.51
N VAL A 36 -2.25 -25.56 0.03
CA VAL A 36 -1.52 -26.12 -1.11
C VAL A 36 -0.02 -25.88 -0.93
N ARG A 37 0.81 -26.75 -1.48
CA ARG A 37 2.26 -26.53 -1.50
C ARG A 37 2.63 -25.70 -2.72
N GLN A 38 3.37 -24.62 -2.52
CA GLN A 38 3.89 -23.76 -3.58
C GLN A 38 5.32 -23.37 -3.22
N ASP A 39 6.25 -23.53 -4.17
CA ASP A 39 7.69 -23.28 -3.96
C ASP A 39 8.26 -23.99 -2.72
N GLN A 40 7.85 -25.25 -2.51
CA GLN A 40 8.20 -26.10 -1.36
C GLN A 40 7.59 -25.69 -0.01
N GLU A 41 6.86 -24.59 0.07
CA GLU A 41 6.21 -24.12 1.29
C GLU A 41 4.71 -24.41 1.29
N LEU A 42 4.15 -24.69 2.46
CA LEU A 42 2.70 -24.85 2.62
C LEU A 42 2.03 -23.47 2.76
N ARG A 43 1.07 -23.18 1.89
CA ARG A 43 0.35 -21.89 1.86
C ARG A 43 -1.13 -22.10 2.07
N LEU A 44 -1.74 -21.22 2.87
CA LEU A 44 -3.19 -21.10 2.99
C LEU A 44 -3.69 -20.15 1.91
N VAL A 45 -4.69 -20.56 1.15
CA VAL A 45 -5.16 -19.84 -0.02
C VAL A 45 -6.60 -19.40 0.14
N ALA A 46 -6.87 -18.15 -0.23
CA ALA A 46 -8.20 -17.59 -0.37
C ALA A 46 -8.39 -16.93 -1.74
N LEU A 47 -9.64 -16.85 -2.18
CA LEU A 47 -10.10 -16.03 -3.29
C LEU A 47 -10.99 -14.93 -2.76
N VAL A 48 -10.78 -13.72 -3.28
CA VAL A 48 -11.58 -12.54 -2.93
C VAL A 48 -12.17 -11.95 -4.20
N TRP A 49 -13.44 -11.57 -4.14
CA TRP A 49 -14.16 -10.89 -5.20
C TRP A 49 -15.08 -9.81 -4.62
N GLU A 50 -15.10 -8.63 -5.23
CA GLU A 50 -15.94 -7.52 -4.81
C GLU A 50 -16.69 -6.96 -6.03
N ALA A 51 -17.99 -7.20 -6.09
CA ALA A 51 -18.81 -6.88 -7.28
C ALA A 51 -18.92 -5.38 -7.57
N THR A 52 -18.85 -4.52 -6.55
CA THR A 52 -18.90 -3.05 -6.69
C THR A 52 -17.62 -2.48 -7.32
N ALA A 53 -16.48 -3.14 -7.12
CA ALA A 53 -15.22 -2.78 -7.75
C ALA A 53 -15.18 -3.09 -9.26
N ASP A 54 -16.08 -3.93 -9.76
CA ASP A 54 -16.19 -4.26 -11.19
C ASP A 54 -16.98 -3.19 -11.97
N ALA A 55 -18.05 -2.64 -11.39
CA ALA A 55 -18.87 -1.60 -12.02
C ALA A 55 -18.07 -0.31 -12.32
N CYS A 56 -17.11 0.03 -11.46
CA CYS A 56 -16.23 1.19 -11.66
C CYS A 56 -15.20 1.02 -12.79
N GLN A 57 -14.95 -0.21 -13.27
CA GLN A 57 -14.00 -0.47 -14.37
C GLN A 57 -14.64 -0.30 -15.75
N GLU A 58 -15.94 -0.61 -15.90
CA GLU A 58 -16.66 -0.46 -17.17
C GLU A 58 -16.85 1.02 -17.58
N GLU A 59 -16.74 1.97 -16.64
CA GLU A 59 -16.85 3.41 -16.91
C GLU A 59 -15.51 4.07 -17.30
N SER A 60 -14.39 3.34 -17.36
CA SER A 60 -13.13 3.91 -17.84
C SER A 60 -13.24 4.20 -19.35
N PRO A 61 -13.01 5.46 -19.81
CA PRO A 61 -13.12 5.78 -21.21
C PRO A 61 -12.11 4.95 -22.00
N GLY A 62 -12.61 4.14 -22.93
CA GLY A 62 -11.81 3.36 -23.84
C GLY A 62 -10.88 4.28 -24.63
N VAL A 63 -9.59 4.25 -24.29
CA VAL A 63 -8.52 4.69 -25.17
C VAL A 63 -7.65 3.47 -25.44
N GLU A 64 -8.12 2.64 -26.37
CA GLU A 64 -7.26 1.69 -27.05
C GLU A 64 -6.37 2.50 -28.00
N ASP A 65 -5.21 2.95 -27.52
CA ASP A 65 -4.13 3.43 -28.39
C ASP A 65 -3.30 2.21 -28.82
N PRO A 66 -3.25 1.85 -30.11
CA PRO A 66 -2.57 0.63 -30.55
C PRO A 66 -1.03 0.68 -30.42
N GLU A 67 -0.42 1.82 -30.08
CA GLU A 67 1.04 1.95 -29.93
C GLU A 67 1.52 2.29 -28.50
N GLY A 68 0.60 2.58 -27.56
CA GLY A 68 0.91 2.84 -26.15
C GLY A 68 -0.11 2.16 -25.25
N GLY A 69 0.35 1.46 -24.21
CA GLY A 69 -0.57 0.83 -23.24
C GLY A 69 -1.59 1.83 -22.65
N PRO A 70 -2.66 1.37 -21.98
CA PRO A 70 -3.83 2.18 -21.60
C PRO A 70 -3.54 3.42 -20.73
N SER A 71 -2.30 3.61 -20.26
CA SER A 71 -1.83 4.74 -19.46
C SER A 71 -0.76 5.61 -20.15
N ALA A 72 -0.47 5.38 -21.44
CA ALA A 72 0.46 6.19 -22.21
C ALA A 72 -0.06 7.64 -22.30
N GLY A 73 0.78 8.60 -21.91
CA GLY A 73 0.42 10.02 -21.89
C GLY A 73 -0.39 10.48 -20.68
N TRP A 74 -0.74 9.60 -19.74
CA TRP A 74 -1.41 10.00 -18.51
C TRP A 74 -0.48 10.78 -17.60
N ARG A 75 -1.01 11.83 -16.99
CA ARG A 75 -0.33 12.59 -15.95
C ARG A 75 -0.21 11.77 -14.67
N HIS A 76 0.71 12.14 -13.78
CA HIS A 76 0.85 11.50 -12.48
C HIS A 76 -0.49 11.44 -11.73
N ARG A 77 -1.28 12.52 -11.74
CA ARG A 77 -2.62 12.56 -11.12
C ARG A 77 -3.53 11.44 -11.63
N GLU A 78 -3.63 11.28 -12.94
CA GLU A 78 -4.52 10.31 -13.59
C GLU A 78 -4.09 8.87 -13.25
N ARG A 79 -2.79 8.58 -13.31
CA ARG A 79 -2.24 7.28 -12.93
C ARG A 79 -2.48 6.93 -11.47
N MET A 80 -2.26 7.89 -10.57
CA MET A 80 -2.45 7.69 -9.13
C MET A 80 -3.92 7.51 -8.77
N LEU A 81 -4.82 8.33 -9.33
CA LEU A 81 -6.27 8.17 -9.11
C LEU A 81 -6.77 6.85 -9.67
N HIS A 82 -6.28 6.44 -10.84
CA HIS A 82 -6.61 5.14 -11.40
C HIS A 82 -6.13 3.99 -10.50
N HIS A 83 -4.92 4.08 -9.96
CA HIS A 83 -4.42 3.10 -9.00
C HIS A 83 -5.29 3.04 -7.75
N LEU A 84 -5.61 4.18 -7.13
CA LEU A 84 -6.49 4.23 -5.96
C LEU A 84 -7.88 3.66 -6.24
N ARG A 85 -8.45 3.90 -7.42
CA ARG A 85 -9.74 3.32 -7.83
C ARG A 85 -9.66 1.82 -8.10
N GLN A 86 -8.48 1.31 -8.44
CA GLN A 86 -8.23 -0.10 -8.70
C GLN A 86 -7.79 -0.87 -7.46
N GLU A 87 -7.37 -0.20 -6.39
CA GLU A 87 -7.08 -0.83 -5.11
C GLU A 87 -8.37 -1.48 -4.57
N ARG A 88 -8.53 -2.78 -4.85
CA ARG A 88 -9.63 -3.58 -4.31
C ARG A 88 -9.37 -3.84 -2.85
N HIS A 89 -10.42 -3.74 -2.05
CA HIS A 89 -10.33 -4.08 -0.65
C HIS A 89 -10.14 -5.60 -0.51
N ASN A 90 -8.93 -6.04 -0.16
CA ASN A 90 -8.70 -7.40 0.27
C ASN A 90 -8.72 -7.47 1.80
N PRO A 91 -9.76 -8.06 2.41
CA PRO A 91 -9.92 -8.10 3.86
C PRO A 91 -8.82 -8.93 4.56
N LEU A 92 -8.09 -9.77 3.83
CA LEU A 92 -7.00 -10.60 4.36
C LEU A 92 -5.62 -9.99 4.15
N GLN A 93 -5.49 -8.84 3.47
CA GLN A 93 -4.21 -8.22 3.10
C GLN A 93 -3.31 -7.92 4.32
N HIS A 94 -3.91 -7.66 5.47
CA HIS A 94 -3.23 -7.32 6.72
C HIS A 94 -3.39 -8.39 7.80
N ALA A 95 -3.63 -9.64 7.40
CA ALA A 95 -3.66 -10.75 8.34
C ALA A 95 -2.31 -10.89 9.06
N VAL A 96 -2.36 -10.97 10.40
CA VAL A 96 -1.17 -11.13 11.26
C VAL A 96 -1.15 -12.46 11.98
N GLU A 97 -2.33 -13.05 12.22
CA GLU A 97 -2.45 -14.37 12.84
C GLU A 97 -3.63 -15.12 12.24
N VAL A 98 -3.48 -16.45 12.15
CA VAL A 98 -4.56 -17.36 11.77
C VAL A 98 -4.79 -18.34 12.90
N SER A 99 -6.04 -18.41 13.38
CA SER A 99 -6.49 -19.46 14.28
C SER A 99 -7.06 -20.63 13.47
N LEU A 100 -6.52 -21.84 13.64
CA LEU A 100 -7.07 -23.11 13.16
C LEU A 100 -7.67 -23.85 14.35
N ASP A 101 -9.00 -23.82 14.47
CA ASP A 101 -9.71 -24.22 15.69
C ASP A 101 -9.10 -23.53 16.92
N ASP A 102 -8.41 -24.27 17.79
CA ASP A 102 -7.78 -23.77 19.02
C ASP A 102 -6.30 -23.38 18.86
N ARG A 103 -5.71 -23.55 17.67
CA ARG A 103 -4.29 -23.29 17.40
C ARG A 103 -4.11 -21.92 16.78
N ILE A 104 -3.19 -21.11 17.29
CA ILE A 104 -2.88 -19.79 16.74
C ILE A 104 -1.52 -19.86 16.04
N LEU A 105 -1.48 -19.43 14.79
CA LEU A 105 -0.30 -19.44 13.93
C LEU A 105 -0.02 -18.02 13.44
N PRO A 106 1.18 -17.46 13.69
CA PRO A 106 1.58 -16.18 13.13
C PRO A 106 1.65 -16.22 11.60
N VAL A 107 1.22 -15.13 10.96
CA VAL A 107 1.37 -14.93 9.52
C VAL A 107 2.75 -14.34 9.24
N ARG A 108 3.53 -15.04 8.42
CA ARG A 108 4.86 -14.57 7.98
C ARG A 108 4.76 -13.67 6.77
N GLU A 109 3.89 -14.03 5.82
CA GLU A 109 3.75 -13.33 4.55
C GLU A 109 2.31 -13.44 4.03
N VAL A 110 1.82 -12.37 3.42
CA VAL A 110 0.58 -12.33 2.64
C VAL A 110 0.91 -11.79 1.26
N THR A 111 0.54 -12.54 0.23
CA THR A 111 0.64 -12.11 -1.16
C THR A 111 -0.73 -12.14 -1.80
N SER A 112 -1.04 -11.10 -2.57
CA SER A 112 -2.31 -10.97 -3.27
C SER A 112 -2.05 -10.60 -4.71
N THR A 113 -2.65 -11.33 -5.64
CA THR A 113 -2.53 -11.05 -7.07
C THR A 113 -3.86 -11.23 -7.76
N ARG A 114 -4.13 -10.38 -8.75
CA ARG A 114 -5.27 -10.57 -9.65
C ARG A 114 -5.00 -11.81 -10.49
N LEU A 115 -6.01 -12.67 -10.60
CA LEU A 115 -5.91 -13.83 -11.48
C LEU A 115 -5.75 -13.35 -12.93
N ASN A 116 -4.76 -13.90 -13.62
CA ASN A 116 -4.53 -13.66 -15.03
C ASN A 116 -4.78 -14.97 -15.80
N PRO A 117 -5.71 -15.01 -16.77
CA PRO A 117 -5.95 -16.20 -17.58
C PRO A 117 -4.70 -16.73 -18.31
N LEU A 118 -3.71 -15.86 -18.55
CA LEU A 118 -2.43 -16.22 -19.14
C LEU A 118 -1.42 -16.77 -18.11
N ASP A 119 -1.70 -16.63 -16.81
CA ASP A 119 -0.94 -17.30 -15.77
C ASP A 119 -1.45 -18.73 -15.59
N TRP A 120 -0.66 -19.65 -16.13
CA TRP A 120 -0.97 -21.09 -16.08
C TRP A 120 -0.93 -21.63 -14.65
N GLU A 121 -0.12 -21.05 -13.75
CA GLU A 121 0.11 -21.60 -12.42
C GLU A 121 -1.13 -21.40 -11.54
N SER A 122 -1.66 -20.18 -11.47
CA SER A 122 -2.91 -19.90 -10.76
C SER A 122 -4.08 -20.71 -11.33
N THR A 123 -4.14 -20.87 -12.66
CA THR A 123 -5.17 -21.68 -13.33
C THR A 123 -5.08 -23.16 -12.90
N ALA A 124 -3.86 -23.71 -12.84
CA ALA A 124 -3.62 -25.08 -12.43
C ALA A 124 -3.99 -25.30 -10.96
N LEU A 125 -3.57 -24.40 -10.06
CA LEU A 125 -3.88 -24.47 -8.63
C LEU A 125 -5.39 -24.43 -8.38
N LEU A 126 -6.10 -23.49 -9.02
CA LEU A 126 -7.56 -23.42 -8.92
C LEU A 126 -8.25 -24.71 -9.40
N THR A 127 -7.76 -25.26 -10.51
CA THR A 127 -8.26 -26.54 -11.05
C THR A 127 -8.03 -27.69 -10.06
N LEU A 128 -6.91 -27.72 -9.34
CA LEU A 128 -6.66 -28.74 -8.32
C LEU A 128 -7.66 -28.65 -7.17
N PHE A 129 -7.96 -27.44 -6.68
CA PHE A 129 -8.98 -27.25 -5.64
C PHE A 129 -10.37 -27.70 -6.10
N LEU A 130 -10.79 -27.32 -7.32
CA LEU A 130 -12.06 -27.75 -7.89
C LEU A 130 -12.14 -29.29 -8.02
N ARG A 131 -11.06 -29.95 -8.46
CA ARG A 131 -11.01 -31.41 -8.54
C ARG A 131 -10.97 -32.11 -7.18
N ALA A 132 -10.40 -31.46 -6.17
CA ALA A 132 -10.37 -31.94 -4.80
C ALA A 132 -11.68 -31.71 -4.04
N GLY A 133 -12.70 -31.13 -4.69
CA GLY A 133 -14.06 -31.03 -4.16
C GLY A 133 -14.45 -29.65 -3.61
N TRP A 134 -13.65 -28.61 -3.84
CA TRP A 134 -14.10 -27.24 -3.57
C TRP A 134 -15.23 -26.85 -4.52
N ASN A 135 -16.33 -26.30 -3.97
CA ASN A 135 -17.51 -25.86 -4.70
C ASN A 135 -17.71 -24.34 -4.52
N PRO A 136 -17.49 -23.51 -5.55
CA PRO A 136 -17.49 -22.06 -5.42
C PRO A 136 -18.88 -21.42 -5.52
N GLU A 137 -19.79 -21.64 -4.55
CA GLU A 137 -21.18 -21.17 -4.69
C GLU A 137 -21.30 -19.64 -4.76
N ARG A 138 -20.59 -18.90 -3.91
CA ARG A 138 -20.61 -17.42 -3.84
C ARG A 138 -19.74 -16.77 -4.90
N LEU A 139 -18.77 -17.50 -5.45
CA LEU A 139 -17.83 -17.02 -6.46
C LEU A 139 -18.17 -17.52 -7.87
N ALA A 140 -19.22 -18.33 -8.03
CA ALA A 140 -19.59 -18.96 -9.30
C ALA A 140 -19.83 -17.97 -10.44
N SER A 141 -20.31 -16.77 -10.13
CA SER A 141 -20.58 -15.71 -11.12
C SER A 141 -19.42 -14.75 -11.36
N ALA A 142 -18.34 -14.84 -10.57
CA ALA A 142 -17.19 -13.96 -10.72
C ALA A 142 -16.44 -14.30 -12.01
N ALA A 143 -16.06 -13.28 -12.79
CA ALA A 143 -15.15 -13.52 -13.90
C ALA A 143 -13.78 -13.94 -13.36
N TYR A 144 -13.11 -14.88 -14.04
CA TYR A 144 -11.83 -15.42 -13.57
C TYR A 144 -10.81 -14.32 -13.30
N ASP A 145 -10.70 -13.37 -14.23
CA ASP A 145 -9.77 -12.27 -14.11
C ASP A 145 -10.19 -11.24 -13.06
N GLN A 146 -11.40 -11.24 -12.52
CA GLN A 146 -11.83 -10.33 -11.45
C GLN A 146 -11.51 -10.86 -10.04
N LEU A 147 -11.15 -12.14 -9.95
CA LEU A 147 -10.77 -12.78 -8.69
C LEU A 147 -9.36 -12.35 -8.27
N VAL A 148 -9.20 -12.09 -6.97
CA VAL A 148 -7.91 -11.88 -6.34
C VAL A 148 -7.53 -13.15 -5.59
N TRP A 149 -6.40 -13.74 -5.99
CA TRP A 149 -5.76 -14.86 -5.31
C TRP A 149 -4.89 -14.35 -4.17
N THR A 150 -5.21 -14.76 -2.95
CA THR A 150 -4.46 -14.40 -1.75
C THR A 150 -3.84 -15.65 -1.14
N SER A 151 -2.51 -15.65 -1.01
CA SER A 151 -1.74 -16.72 -0.37
C SER A 151 -1.09 -16.21 0.92
N LEU A 152 -1.23 -16.99 1.98
CA LEU A 152 -0.63 -16.73 3.27
C LEU A 152 0.36 -17.84 3.61
N THR A 153 1.55 -17.45 4.04
CA THR A 153 2.52 -18.37 4.63
C THR A 153 2.53 -18.18 6.14
N LEU A 154 2.37 -19.26 6.89
CA LEU A 154 2.29 -19.23 8.36
C LEU A 154 3.48 -19.91 9.01
N GLU A 155 3.87 -19.40 10.17
CA GLU A 155 4.91 -20.03 11.00
C GLU A 155 4.39 -21.31 11.66
N GLY A 156 5.28 -22.30 11.85
CA GLY A 156 4.97 -23.54 12.58
C GLY A 156 4.10 -24.57 11.83
N THR A 157 3.82 -24.36 10.53
CA THR A 157 2.99 -25.30 9.74
C THR A 157 3.66 -26.64 9.46
N GLU A 158 5.00 -26.67 9.41
CA GLU A 158 5.78 -27.90 9.16
C GLU A 158 5.61 -28.97 10.25
N GLU A 159 5.23 -28.57 11.47
CA GLU A 159 5.02 -29.47 12.60
C GLU A 159 3.56 -29.96 12.72
N LEU A 160 2.66 -29.45 11.87
CA LEU A 160 1.24 -29.75 11.97
C LEU A 160 0.88 -31.05 11.25
N PRO A 161 0.12 -31.96 11.89
CA PRO A 161 -0.44 -33.10 11.18
C PRO A 161 -1.51 -32.63 10.18
N THR A 162 -1.66 -33.32 9.04
CA THR A 162 -2.67 -33.01 8.01
C THR A 162 -4.09 -32.83 8.58
N ALA A 163 -4.46 -33.61 9.60
CA ALA A 163 -5.75 -33.49 10.26
C ALA A 163 -5.98 -32.13 10.95
N ALA A 164 -4.92 -31.48 11.44
CA ALA A 164 -5.02 -30.15 12.04
C ALA A 164 -5.19 -29.04 10.99
N LEU A 165 -4.78 -29.30 9.74
CA LEU A 165 -4.97 -28.37 8.62
C LEU A 165 -6.41 -28.41 8.08
N GLN A 166 -7.15 -29.50 8.32
CA GLN A 166 -8.58 -29.65 8.02
C GLN A 166 -9.46 -29.07 9.13
N ALA A 167 -9.12 -27.86 9.57
CA ALA A 167 -9.79 -27.19 10.67
C ALA A 167 -11.29 -27.00 10.40
N SER A 168 -12.10 -27.11 11.46
CA SER A 168 -13.55 -26.90 11.36
C SER A 168 -13.93 -25.41 11.41
N ARG A 169 -13.05 -24.61 12.03
CA ARG A 169 -13.12 -23.16 12.13
C ARG A 169 -11.75 -22.56 11.79
N VAL A 170 -11.76 -21.52 10.98
CA VAL A 170 -10.57 -20.72 10.71
C VAL A 170 -10.87 -19.27 11.03
N ALA A 171 -9.97 -18.58 11.72
CA ALA A 171 -10.15 -17.17 12.00
C ALA A 171 -8.88 -16.38 11.73
N PHE A 172 -9.03 -15.13 11.32
CA PHE A 172 -7.92 -14.24 11.03
C PHE A 172 -7.97 -13.06 11.99
N ALA A 173 -6.85 -12.78 12.65
CA ALA A 173 -6.62 -11.47 13.24
C ALA A 173 -6.05 -10.56 12.16
N ILE A 174 -6.76 -9.48 11.85
CA ILE A 174 -6.39 -8.51 10.84
C ILE A 174 -5.89 -7.27 11.55
N ARG A 175 -4.64 -6.90 11.29
CA ARG A 175 -4.09 -5.63 11.77
C ARG A 175 -4.87 -4.49 11.12
N GLY A 176 -5.11 -3.43 11.91
CA GLY A 176 -5.61 -2.17 11.39
C GLY A 176 -4.76 -1.68 10.23
N GLY A 177 -5.31 -1.77 9.02
CA GLY A 177 -4.71 -1.20 7.82
C GLY A 177 -5.00 0.29 7.72
N GLY A 178 -4.89 0.83 6.51
CA GLY A 178 -5.48 2.12 6.20
C GLY A 178 -6.02 2.13 4.79
N VAL A 179 -7.20 2.69 4.62
CA VAL A 179 -7.83 2.89 3.31
C VAL A 179 -7.55 4.31 2.88
N GLU A 180 -7.21 4.47 1.61
CA GLU A 180 -6.92 5.77 1.04
C GLU A 180 -8.08 6.26 0.20
N HIS A 181 -8.44 7.52 0.39
CA HIS A 181 -9.60 8.16 -0.23
C HIS A 181 -9.17 9.44 -0.95
N PRO A 182 -9.55 9.62 -2.23
CA PRO A 182 -9.17 10.81 -2.99
C PRO A 182 -9.92 12.05 -2.50
N VAL A 183 -9.25 13.21 -2.55
CA VAL A 183 -9.80 14.52 -2.14
C VAL A 183 -9.71 15.53 -3.29
N GLY A 184 -8.49 15.82 -3.76
CA GLY A 184 -8.25 16.77 -4.85
C GLY A 184 -8.33 18.24 -4.46
N LEU A 185 -8.06 18.59 -3.20
CA LEU A 185 -8.13 19.98 -2.72
C LEU A 185 -6.81 20.72 -2.98
N GLN A 186 -6.83 21.71 -3.87
CA GLN A 186 -5.65 22.50 -4.22
C GLN A 186 -5.45 23.70 -3.28
N MET A 187 -4.21 23.97 -2.92
CA MET A 187 -3.83 25.04 -2.00
C MET A 187 -2.52 25.71 -2.43
N ARG A 188 -2.43 27.00 -2.13
CA ARG A 188 -1.18 27.75 -2.18
C ARG A 188 -0.76 28.10 -0.76
N LEU A 189 0.37 27.56 -0.33
CA LEU A 189 0.86 27.68 1.05
C LEU A 189 2.12 28.55 1.09
N ALA A 190 2.15 29.53 2.00
CA ALA A 190 3.37 30.29 2.28
C ALA A 190 4.34 29.45 3.13
N VAL A 191 5.63 29.55 2.84
CA VAL A 191 6.70 28.99 3.69
C VAL A 191 6.81 29.84 4.95
N GLY A 192 6.76 29.20 6.11
CA GLY A 192 6.73 29.88 7.42
C GLY A 192 5.74 29.24 8.40
N GLU A 193 5.57 29.89 9.56
CA GLU A 193 4.61 29.47 10.58
C GLU A 193 3.23 30.10 10.36
N ALA A 194 2.20 29.36 10.72
CA ALA A 194 0.85 29.91 10.71
C ALA A 194 0.70 30.98 11.81
N GLY A 195 0.01 32.09 11.50
CA GLY A 195 -0.23 33.21 12.43
C GLY A 195 0.69 34.42 12.25
N GLU A 196 1.70 34.34 11.37
CA GLU A 196 2.46 35.50 10.89
C GLU A 196 1.69 36.22 9.75
N GLU A 197 1.92 37.52 9.51
CA GLU A 197 1.22 38.29 8.46
C GLU A 197 1.35 37.63 7.08
N GLY A 198 0.21 37.27 6.45
CA GLY A 198 0.17 36.46 5.22
C GLY A 198 -0.04 34.95 5.46
N SER A 199 -0.55 34.61 6.64
CA SER A 199 -0.63 33.27 7.22
C SER A 199 -1.25 32.15 6.38
N LEU A 200 -0.75 30.94 6.64
CA LEU A 200 -1.36 29.66 6.33
C LEU A 200 -2.82 29.58 6.81
N PRO A 201 -3.68 28.81 6.12
CA PRO A 201 -5.10 28.76 6.41
C PRO A 201 -5.36 28.22 7.84
N PRO A 202 -6.27 28.85 8.62
CA PRO A 202 -6.42 28.58 10.05
C PRO A 202 -6.97 27.17 10.34
N ARG A 203 -7.91 26.70 9.52
CA ARG A 203 -8.42 25.33 9.49
C ARG A 203 -9.15 25.17 8.16
N VAL A 204 -8.95 24.03 7.51
CA VAL A 204 -9.51 23.68 6.21
C VAL A 204 -10.36 22.43 6.39
N THR A 205 -11.55 22.43 5.81
CA THR A 205 -12.40 21.24 5.74
C THR A 205 -12.35 20.64 4.34
N PHE A 206 -12.48 19.32 4.26
CA PHE A 206 -12.50 18.58 3.01
C PHE A 206 -13.47 17.39 3.11
N PRO A 207 -14.11 16.98 2.00
CA PRO A 207 -15.13 15.94 2.04
C PRO A 207 -14.56 14.56 2.40
N ASP A 208 -15.30 13.79 3.19
CA ASP A 208 -15.09 12.35 3.37
C ASP A 208 -15.54 11.58 2.12
N ALA A 209 -15.11 10.32 2.01
CA ALA A 209 -15.59 9.38 1.02
C ALA A 209 -17.11 9.13 1.13
N LYS A 210 -17.69 9.26 2.33
CA LYS A 210 -19.13 9.20 2.55
C LYS A 210 -19.76 10.58 2.27
N PRO A 211 -20.77 10.63 1.38
CA PRO A 211 -21.45 11.89 1.07
C PRO A 211 -22.04 12.55 2.32
N GLY A 212 -21.70 13.83 2.55
CA GLY A 212 -22.24 14.66 3.62
C GLY A 212 -21.46 14.60 4.95
N GLU A 213 -20.36 13.86 5.01
CA GLU A 213 -19.38 13.94 6.09
C GLU A 213 -18.15 14.72 5.59
N ASP A 214 -17.58 15.57 6.46
CA ASP A 214 -16.38 16.35 6.18
C ASP A 214 -15.33 16.06 7.27
N HIS A 215 -14.06 16.09 6.87
CA HIS A 215 -12.91 16.09 7.76
C HIS A 215 -12.30 17.49 7.88
N TRP A 216 -11.45 17.68 8.88
CA TRP A 216 -10.69 18.91 9.09
C TRP A 216 -9.18 18.65 9.11
N MET A 217 -8.45 19.60 8.56
CA MET A 217 -7.01 19.74 8.80
C MET A 217 -6.67 21.19 9.15
N GLN A 218 -5.56 21.37 9.85
CA GLN A 218 -5.01 22.68 10.19
C GLN A 218 -3.52 22.67 9.89
N ILE A 219 -3.09 23.53 8.97
CA ILE A 219 -1.67 23.66 8.63
C ILE A 219 -1.00 24.51 9.70
N GLU A 220 0.01 23.96 10.36
CA GLU A 220 0.74 24.62 11.43
C GLU A 220 1.95 25.38 10.88
N ARG A 221 2.66 24.78 9.92
CA ARG A 221 3.78 25.43 9.23
C ARG A 221 4.17 24.70 7.95
N VAL A 222 4.89 25.41 7.10
CA VAL A 222 5.59 24.84 5.95
C VAL A 222 7.06 25.18 6.08
N VAL A 223 7.93 24.17 6.09
CA VAL A 223 9.38 24.34 6.20
C VAL A 223 10.09 23.79 4.97
N LEU A 224 11.23 24.38 4.64
CA LEU A 224 12.10 23.91 3.55
C LEU A 224 13.23 23.08 4.16
N PHE A 225 13.06 21.77 4.13
CA PHE A 225 14.00 20.80 4.68
C PHE A 225 15.26 20.66 3.80
N ASP A 226 16.43 20.63 4.44
CA ASP A 226 17.72 20.42 3.79
C ASP A 226 18.23 18.98 3.97
N PRO A 227 18.05 18.10 2.97
CA PRO A 227 18.57 16.73 3.05
C PRO A 227 20.11 16.68 3.05
N TRP A 228 20.78 17.66 2.45
CA TRP A 228 22.24 17.71 2.42
C TRP A 228 22.81 18.03 3.79
N ALA A 229 22.26 19.03 4.49
CA ALA A 229 22.64 19.33 5.87
C ALA A 229 22.35 18.16 6.81
N GLN A 230 21.21 17.48 6.65
CA GLN A 230 20.89 16.30 7.47
C GLN A 230 21.93 15.19 7.30
N VAL A 231 22.36 14.89 6.08
CA VAL A 231 23.39 13.87 5.86
C VAL A 231 24.72 14.29 6.46
N GLU A 232 25.14 15.55 6.31
CA GLU A 232 26.37 16.02 6.95
C GLU A 232 26.29 15.93 8.48
N GLU A 233 25.13 16.20 9.09
CA GLU A 233 24.90 16.03 10.53
C GLU A 233 25.02 14.55 10.96
N VAL A 234 24.36 13.63 10.24
CA VAL A 234 24.40 12.19 10.51
C VAL A 234 25.84 11.67 10.39
N VAL A 235 26.53 12.02 9.31
CA VAL A 235 27.93 11.62 9.05
C VAL A 235 28.88 12.19 10.10
N SER A 236 28.60 13.39 10.62
CA SER A 236 29.40 14.03 11.66
C SER A 236 29.11 13.48 13.07
N SER A 237 28.08 12.63 13.24
CA SER A 237 27.68 12.16 14.56
C SER A 237 28.63 11.08 15.11
N PRO A 238 28.96 11.11 16.43
CA PRO A 238 29.77 10.07 17.07
C PRO A 238 29.16 8.66 16.94
N ALA A 239 27.83 8.57 17.02
CA ALA A 239 27.10 7.32 16.88
C ALA A 239 27.24 6.68 15.48
N TRP A 240 27.42 7.49 14.43
CA TRP A 240 27.72 6.99 13.09
C TRP A 240 29.17 6.50 12.99
N ALA A 241 30.10 7.20 13.63
CA ALA A 241 31.50 6.78 13.70
C ALA A 241 31.67 5.44 14.43
N GLU A 242 30.97 5.17 15.52
CA GLU A 242 31.19 3.95 16.32
C GLU A 242 30.70 2.65 15.66
N ARG A 243 29.79 2.72 14.67
CA ARG A 243 29.07 1.55 14.13
C ARG A 243 29.74 0.85 12.96
N MET A 244 30.71 1.49 12.32
CA MET A 244 31.26 1.04 11.04
C MET A 244 32.76 1.30 10.96
N THR A 245 33.48 0.54 10.15
CA THR A 245 34.89 0.84 9.84
C THR A 245 35.01 2.12 9.00
N PRO A 246 36.19 2.77 8.96
CA PRO A 246 36.39 3.97 8.14
C PRO A 246 36.09 3.78 6.64
N ALA A 247 36.34 2.59 6.08
CA ALA A 247 36.09 2.30 4.67
C ALA A 247 34.57 2.19 4.39
N GLU A 248 33.84 1.45 5.23
CA GLU A 248 32.38 1.32 5.11
C GLU A 248 31.66 2.66 5.32
N ARG A 249 32.23 3.54 6.17
CA ARG A 249 31.75 4.91 6.37
C ARG A 249 31.83 5.73 5.10
N GLU A 250 32.97 5.73 4.42
CA GLU A 250 33.14 6.50 3.18
C GLU A 250 32.26 5.96 2.06
N GLU A 251 32.17 4.62 1.92
CA GLU A 251 31.28 4.00 0.95
C GLU A 251 29.80 4.35 1.21
N THR A 252 29.36 4.22 2.46
CA THR A 252 27.98 4.53 2.85
C THR A 252 27.68 6.03 2.66
N ARG A 253 28.61 6.91 3.02
CA ARG A 253 28.51 8.35 2.77
C ARG A 253 28.37 8.65 1.29
N SER A 254 29.23 8.08 0.45
CA SER A 254 29.19 8.26 -0.99
C SER A 254 27.84 7.81 -1.58
N ARG A 255 27.34 6.65 -1.15
CA ARG A 255 26.02 6.13 -1.57
C ARG A 255 24.87 7.03 -1.13
N LEU A 256 24.90 7.55 0.10
CA LEU A 256 23.88 8.48 0.61
C LEU A 256 23.88 9.80 -0.19
N LEU A 257 25.06 10.37 -0.45
CA LEU A 257 25.18 11.60 -1.22
C LEU A 257 24.74 11.42 -2.67
N ALA A 258 25.07 10.27 -3.29
CA ALA A 258 24.60 9.94 -4.64
C ALA A 258 23.07 9.81 -4.68
N SER A 259 22.49 9.11 -3.71
CA SER A 259 21.04 8.95 -3.60
C SER A 259 20.32 10.29 -3.43
N ILE A 260 20.83 11.20 -2.59
CA ILE A 260 20.24 12.53 -2.44
C ILE A 260 20.41 13.34 -3.72
N ALA A 261 21.55 13.26 -4.41
CA ALA A 261 21.79 14.00 -5.64
C ALA A 261 20.75 13.68 -6.73
N GLU A 262 20.29 12.43 -6.78
CA GLU A 262 19.23 11.98 -7.71
C GLU A 262 17.86 12.58 -7.40
N HIS A 263 17.55 12.83 -6.12
CA HIS A 263 16.20 13.22 -5.68
C HIS A 263 16.08 14.69 -5.30
N CYS A 264 17.15 15.32 -4.80
CA CYS A 264 17.19 16.72 -4.36
C CYS A 264 18.55 17.32 -4.70
N PRO A 265 18.70 17.94 -5.89
CA PRO A 265 19.95 18.58 -6.29
C PRO A 265 20.43 19.64 -5.29
N ARG A 266 21.75 19.89 -5.25
CA ARG A 266 22.31 20.94 -4.38
C ARG A 266 21.68 22.31 -4.65
N GLY A 267 21.36 23.05 -3.59
CA GLY A 267 20.66 24.34 -3.67
C GLY A 267 19.13 24.20 -3.72
N MET A 268 18.62 22.98 -3.80
CA MET A 268 17.20 22.68 -3.61
C MET A 268 16.92 22.23 -2.17
N ARG A 269 15.64 22.33 -1.79
CA ARG A 269 15.07 21.96 -0.50
C ARG A 269 13.81 21.14 -0.73
N ILE A 270 13.47 20.31 0.25
CA ILE A 270 12.24 19.53 0.23
C ILE A 270 11.19 20.26 1.07
N PRO A 271 10.05 20.68 0.50
CA PRO A 271 8.97 21.23 1.30
C PRO A 271 8.40 20.17 2.26
N VAL A 272 8.23 20.53 3.52
CA VAL A 272 7.56 19.70 4.53
C VAL A 272 6.41 20.50 5.13
N ILE A 273 5.21 19.94 5.04
CA ILE A 273 3.99 20.49 5.61
C ILE A 273 3.79 19.84 6.98
N GLU A 274 3.74 20.63 8.04
CA GLU A 274 3.30 20.16 9.35
C GLU A 274 1.84 20.59 9.61
N TYR A 275 1.02 19.64 10.03
CA TYR A 275 -0.41 19.83 10.15
C TYR A 275 -1.03 18.98 11.27
N GLU A 276 -2.19 19.43 11.75
CA GLU A 276 -3.09 18.69 12.63
C GLU A 276 -4.32 18.23 11.82
N CYS A 277 -4.90 17.09 12.18
CA CYS A 277 -6.17 16.57 11.64
C CYS A 277 -6.80 15.60 12.65
N GLU A 278 -7.93 14.99 12.31
CA GLU A 278 -8.56 13.97 13.17
C GLU A 278 -7.63 12.80 13.52
N GLU A 279 -7.93 12.17 14.66
CA GLU A 279 -7.32 10.91 15.06
C GLU A 279 -7.68 9.80 14.06
N GLY A 280 -6.71 8.94 13.74
CA GLY A 280 -6.90 7.89 12.73
C GLY A 280 -6.94 8.39 11.28
N ILE A 281 -6.66 9.68 11.03
CA ILE A 281 -6.52 10.23 9.68
C ILE A 281 -5.08 10.72 9.46
N SER A 282 -4.62 10.60 8.22
CA SER A 282 -3.40 11.24 7.72
C SER A 282 -3.63 11.77 6.31
N CYS A 283 -3.12 12.96 6.03
CA CYS A 283 -3.24 13.63 4.74
C CYS A 283 -2.00 13.39 3.87
N ARG A 284 -2.21 13.15 2.58
CA ARG A 284 -1.15 13.02 1.58
C ARG A 284 -1.20 14.19 0.60
N PHE A 285 -0.08 14.90 0.51
CA PHE A 285 0.06 16.08 -0.34
C PHE A 285 1.04 15.81 -1.48
N HIS A 286 0.77 16.41 -2.64
CA HIS A 286 1.70 16.42 -3.77
C HIS A 286 1.81 17.84 -4.35
N ALA A 287 2.95 18.16 -4.95
CA ALA A 287 3.09 19.39 -5.72
C ALA A 287 2.17 19.34 -6.95
N LEU A 288 1.54 20.47 -7.30
CA LEU A 288 0.71 20.54 -8.51
C LEU A 288 1.52 20.26 -9.77
N SER A 289 2.74 20.80 -9.86
CA SER A 289 3.65 20.56 -10.98
C SER A 289 3.98 19.08 -11.19
N TYR A 290 4.09 18.30 -10.11
CA TYR A 290 4.28 16.85 -10.19
C TYR A 290 3.01 16.16 -10.69
N LEU A 291 1.86 16.45 -10.06
CA LEU A 291 0.58 15.83 -10.44
C LEU A 291 0.20 16.10 -11.91
N ASP A 292 0.56 17.26 -12.43
CA ASP A 292 0.26 17.68 -13.80
C ASP A 292 1.30 17.20 -14.84
N ALA A 293 2.45 16.66 -14.42
CA ALA A 293 3.47 16.15 -15.32
C ALA A 293 3.14 14.75 -15.87
N ILE A 294 3.61 14.45 -17.07
CA ILE A 294 3.56 13.11 -17.67
C ILE A 294 4.86 12.38 -17.27
N PRO A 295 4.78 11.17 -16.69
CA PRO A 295 5.97 10.46 -16.21
C PRO A 295 6.92 10.07 -17.35
N GLU A 296 8.21 10.25 -17.14
CA GLU A 296 9.22 9.82 -18.11
C GLU A 296 9.35 8.28 -18.13
N PRO A 297 9.43 7.63 -19.30
CA PRO A 297 9.49 6.17 -19.42
C PRO A 297 10.72 5.51 -18.78
N SER A 298 11.78 6.28 -18.52
CA SER A 298 13.11 5.78 -18.14
C SER A 298 13.55 6.19 -16.73
N GLY A 299 12.66 6.73 -15.90
CA GLY A 299 13.00 7.09 -14.52
C GLY A 299 13.34 5.84 -13.71
N ASN A 300 14.60 5.70 -13.28
CA ASN A 300 14.97 4.78 -12.21
C ASN A 300 14.21 5.21 -10.94
N GLY A 301 13.05 4.60 -10.70
CA GLY A 301 12.17 4.87 -9.56
C GLY A 301 12.73 4.31 -8.26
N GLY A 302 13.93 4.72 -7.88
CA GLY A 302 14.42 4.50 -6.53
C GLY A 302 13.50 5.22 -5.55
N ALA A 303 12.93 4.51 -4.58
CA ALA A 303 12.17 5.16 -3.53
C ALA A 303 13.14 5.83 -2.55
N PHE A 304 13.17 7.16 -2.52
CA PHE A 304 13.87 7.92 -1.48
C PHE A 304 12.87 8.36 -0.41
N GLY A 305 12.78 7.56 0.66
CA GLY A 305 11.91 7.89 1.79
C GLY A 305 12.53 8.96 2.69
N ILE A 306 11.91 10.14 2.74
CA ILE A 306 12.27 11.17 3.73
C ILE A 306 11.41 10.97 4.97
N ILE A 307 12.01 10.48 6.05
CA ILE A 307 11.35 10.46 7.36
C ILE A 307 11.51 11.85 7.98
N ALA A 308 10.67 12.79 7.56
CA ALA A 308 10.51 14.06 8.26
C ALA A 308 9.57 13.83 9.44
N GLY A 309 10.08 13.66 10.65
CA GLY A 309 9.26 13.65 11.87
C GLY A 309 8.71 15.04 12.16
N ALA A 310 7.50 15.11 12.72
CA ALA A 310 6.95 16.37 13.20
C ALA A 310 7.88 16.97 14.25
N SER A 311 8.09 18.30 14.19
CA SER A 311 8.99 18.99 15.11
C SER A 311 8.55 19.00 16.57
N ARG A 312 7.27 18.73 16.82
CA ARG A 312 6.62 18.70 18.13
C ARG A 312 5.61 17.55 18.14
N GLU A 313 5.20 17.14 19.34
CA GLU A 313 4.19 16.11 19.51
C GLU A 313 2.78 16.59 19.11
N THR A 314 2.46 17.85 19.45
CA THR A 314 1.15 18.46 19.19
C THR A 314 1.27 19.86 18.59
N GLY A 315 0.25 20.29 17.85
CA GLY A 315 0.14 21.64 17.30
C GLY A 315 -0.70 22.58 18.17
N ARG A 316 -1.06 23.75 17.63
CA ARG A 316 -1.79 24.79 18.39
C ARG A 316 -3.20 24.39 18.81
N SER A 317 -3.85 23.44 18.14
CA SER A 317 -5.16 22.92 18.59
C SER A 317 -5.05 21.85 19.67
N GLY A 318 -3.84 21.34 19.95
CA GLY A 318 -3.58 20.29 20.92
C GLY A 318 -3.76 18.87 20.36
N ALA A 319 -4.02 18.75 19.06
CA ALA A 319 -4.05 17.46 18.36
C ALA A 319 -2.63 17.02 17.99
N ARG A 320 -2.48 15.74 17.63
CA ARG A 320 -1.20 15.18 17.20
C ARG A 320 -0.71 15.89 15.93
N LEU A 321 0.52 16.42 16.01
CA LEU A 321 1.17 17.03 14.87
C LEU A 321 1.71 15.95 13.93
N ARG A 322 1.42 16.10 12.65
CA ARG A 322 1.86 15.22 11.56
C ARG A 322 2.68 16.02 10.56
N SER A 323 3.44 15.31 9.75
CA SER A 323 4.31 15.89 8.73
C SER A 323 4.14 15.15 7.41
N SER A 324 4.18 15.89 6.31
CA SER A 324 4.18 15.35 4.95
C SER A 324 5.26 16.03 4.14
N ALA A 325 6.24 15.26 3.68
CA ALA A 325 7.26 15.73 2.75
C ALA A 325 6.71 15.72 1.33
N ILE A 326 6.91 16.81 0.59
CA ILE A 326 6.55 16.91 -0.82
C ILE A 326 7.76 16.50 -1.64
N GLU A 327 7.68 15.37 -2.33
CA GLU A 327 8.76 14.78 -3.14
C GLU A 327 9.03 15.55 -4.45
N THR A 328 8.97 16.87 -4.40
CA THR A 328 9.28 17.78 -5.50
C THR A 328 10.15 18.90 -4.93
N PRO A 329 11.48 18.84 -5.12
CA PRO A 329 12.39 19.84 -4.58
C PRO A 329 12.11 21.23 -5.14
N VAL A 330 12.32 22.24 -4.29
CA VAL A 330 12.17 23.66 -4.63
C VAL A 330 13.45 24.43 -4.29
N PRO A 331 13.73 25.58 -4.93
CA PRO A 331 14.86 26.42 -4.55
C PRO A 331 14.80 26.85 -3.07
N GLU A 332 15.97 27.03 -2.43
CA GLU A 332 16.06 27.44 -1.02
C GLU A 332 15.30 28.73 -0.67
N GLY A 333 15.19 29.68 -1.60
CA GLY A 333 14.48 30.96 -1.41
C GLY A 333 12.98 30.91 -1.72
N THR A 334 12.37 29.73 -1.83
CA THR A 334 10.95 29.60 -2.19
C THR A 334 10.05 30.17 -1.09
N ALA A 335 9.24 31.18 -1.44
CA ALA A 335 8.32 31.82 -0.48
C ALA A 335 6.95 31.15 -0.41
N THR A 336 6.50 30.51 -1.49
CA THR A 336 5.19 29.84 -1.56
C THR A 336 5.29 28.55 -2.35
N ILE A 337 4.56 27.53 -1.94
CA ILE A 337 4.41 26.26 -2.65
C ILE A 337 2.96 26.07 -3.11
N GLU A 338 2.78 25.38 -4.23
CA GLU A 338 1.47 25.01 -4.77
C GLU A 338 1.30 23.49 -4.67
N VAL A 339 0.30 23.06 -3.91
CA VAL A 339 0.09 21.67 -3.54
C VAL A 339 -1.37 21.27 -3.70
N GLU A 340 -1.60 19.96 -3.81
CA GLU A 340 -2.91 19.34 -3.69
C GLU A 340 -2.89 18.42 -2.47
N LEU A 341 -3.87 18.56 -1.58
CA LEU A 341 -4.30 17.45 -0.73
C LEU A 341 -4.95 16.42 -1.66
N PHE A 342 -4.13 15.47 -2.09
CA PHE A 342 -4.50 14.50 -3.11
C PHE A 342 -5.45 13.46 -2.53
N SER A 343 -5.14 12.98 -1.32
CA SER A 343 -5.90 11.95 -0.63
C SER A 343 -5.73 12.04 0.89
N TYR A 344 -6.61 11.38 1.62
CA TYR A 344 -6.37 11.05 3.03
C TYR A 344 -6.38 9.54 3.22
N ARG A 345 -5.56 9.06 4.15
CA ARG A 345 -5.56 7.68 4.61
C ARG A 345 -6.26 7.62 5.96
N GLN A 346 -7.32 6.83 6.02
CA GLN A 346 -8.06 6.51 7.24
C GLN A 346 -7.58 5.18 7.80
N GLU A 347 -7.14 5.18 9.05
CA GLU A 347 -6.78 3.98 9.79
C GLU A 347 -8.01 3.11 10.03
N MET A 348 -7.87 1.83 9.73
CA MET A 348 -8.87 0.83 10.06
C MET A 348 -8.58 0.26 11.43
N LYS A 349 -9.64 -0.08 12.17
CA LYS A 349 -9.51 -0.80 13.44
C LYS A 349 -9.06 -2.24 13.19
N GLU A 350 -8.32 -2.79 14.15
CA GLU A 350 -8.07 -4.22 14.20
C GLU A 350 -9.40 -4.96 14.19
N THR A 351 -9.48 -6.02 13.39
CA THR A 351 -10.69 -6.82 13.27
C THR A 351 -10.38 -8.30 13.28
N ARG A 352 -11.39 -9.09 13.58
CA ARG A 352 -11.35 -10.54 13.49
C ARG A 352 -12.33 -11.00 12.42
N ILE A 353 -11.85 -11.85 11.52
CA ILE A 353 -12.69 -12.48 10.50
C ILE A 353 -12.75 -13.98 10.82
N ASP A 354 -13.93 -14.49 11.15
CA ASP A 354 -14.14 -15.91 11.42
C ASP A 354 -14.80 -16.59 10.22
N PHE A 355 -14.32 -17.77 9.85
CA PHE A 355 -14.86 -18.70 8.87
C PHE A 355 -15.27 -19.99 9.59
N TYR A 356 -16.47 -20.49 9.30
CA TYR A 356 -17.03 -21.70 9.89
C TYR A 356 -17.86 -22.45 8.84
N ARG A 357 -18.11 -23.75 9.07
CA ARG A 357 -18.96 -24.58 8.21
C ARG A 357 -20.44 -24.28 8.38
#